data_AF-A0A7V1I3X7-F1
#
_entry.id   AF-A0A7V1I3X7-F1
#
_cell.length_a   1.000
_cell.length_b   1.000
_cell.length_c   1.000
_cell.angle_alpha   90.00
_cell.angle_beta   90.00
_cell.angle_gamma   90.00
#
_symmetry.space_group_name_H-M   'P 1'
#
loop_
_entity.id
_entity.type
_entity.pdbx_description
1 polymer ?
#
loop_
_entity_poly.entity_id
_entity_poly.type
_entity_poly.pdbx_seq_one_letter_code
_entity_poly.pdbx_strand_id
1 'polypeptide(L)'
;MIKEIEIYIKKALKALPKFLRHDAIVAETIKCALFQWVWENKLIPVPNYKPPHRSEEPLALVALNNKGEIVYGFAVAPVVTLSGVKTLKAIEAKTKYFITFSSLKKKVEESKFFLDAEVIHLHIEN
;
A
#
# COMPACT_ATOMS: atom_id res chain seq x y z
N MET A 1 -8.37 -8.63 9.24
CA MET A 1 -7.21 -8.23 8.41
C MET A 1 -7.49 -7.10 7.42
N ILE A 2 -8.04 -7.32 6.21
CA ILE A 2 -8.21 -6.23 5.22
C ILE A 2 -9.08 -5.07 5.74
N LYS A 3 -10.17 -5.40 6.45
CA LYS A 3 -11.04 -4.42 7.12
C LYS A 3 -10.32 -3.61 8.19
N GLU A 4 -9.34 -4.19 8.89
CA GLU A 4 -8.57 -3.46 9.90
C GLU A 4 -7.64 -2.45 9.24
N ILE A 5 -6.90 -2.86 8.21
CA ILE A 5 -6.02 -1.96 7.44
C ILE A 5 -6.83 -0.77 6.90
N GLU A 6 -8.01 -1.04 6.34
CA GLU A 6 -8.93 0.00 5.86
C GLU A 6 -9.33 0.97 6.98
N ILE A 7 -9.64 0.48 8.19
CA ILE A 7 -9.98 1.32 9.35
C ILE A 7 -8.82 2.23 9.74
N TYR A 8 -7.59 1.72 9.80
CA TYR A 8 -6.40 2.52 10.12
C TYR A 8 -6.20 3.64 9.12
N ILE A 9 -6.27 3.30 7.83
CA ILE A 9 -6.11 4.27 6.74
C ILE A 9 -7.21 5.33 6.81
N LYS A 10 -8.49 4.93 6.90
CA LYS A 10 -9.62 5.87 6.96
C LYS A 10 -9.54 6.79 8.19
N LYS A 11 -9.08 6.27 9.34
CA LYS A 11 -8.85 7.09 10.54
C LYS A 11 -7.78 8.16 10.30
N ALA A 12 -6.65 7.79 9.69
CA ALA A 12 -5.56 8.71 9.39
C ALA A 12 -5.99 9.78 8.36
N LEU A 13 -6.65 9.37 7.26
CA LEU A 13 -7.14 10.30 6.25
C LEU A 13 -8.23 11.23 6.78
N LYS A 14 -9.10 10.76 7.70
CA LYS A 14 -10.10 11.62 8.34
C LYS A 14 -9.45 12.73 9.18
N ALA A 15 -8.32 12.46 9.82
CA ALA A 15 -7.55 13.45 10.57
C ALA A 15 -6.81 14.45 9.67
N LEU A 16 -6.51 14.07 8.42
CA LEU A 16 -5.84 14.95 7.45
C LEU A 16 -6.81 16.05 6.95
N PRO A 17 -6.46 17.36 7.12
CA PRO A 17 -7.28 18.47 6.64
C PRO A 17 -7.55 18.39 5.14
N LYS A 18 -8.80 18.65 4.72
CA LYS A 18 -9.23 18.49 3.31
C LYS A 18 -8.36 19.26 2.31
N PHE A 19 -7.91 20.47 2.66
CA PHE A 19 -7.09 21.31 1.79
C PHE A 19 -5.64 20.79 1.60
N LEU A 20 -5.21 19.79 2.40
CA LEU A 20 -3.93 19.10 2.24
C LEU A 20 -4.08 17.74 1.54
N ARG A 21 -5.28 17.33 1.15
CA ARG A 21 -5.53 16.01 0.54
C ARG A 21 -5.19 15.96 -0.95
N HIS A 22 -3.95 16.29 -1.28
CA HIS A 22 -3.39 16.04 -2.60
C HIS A 22 -2.72 14.66 -2.63
N ASP A 23 -2.64 14.05 -3.81
CA ASP A 23 -2.26 12.65 -3.98
C ASP A 23 -0.97 12.25 -3.24
N ALA A 24 0.07 13.08 -3.30
CA ALA A 24 1.33 12.82 -2.60
C ALA A 24 1.15 12.75 -1.07
N ILE A 25 0.40 13.69 -0.49
CA ILE A 25 0.16 13.74 0.96
C ILE A 25 -0.76 12.58 1.39
N VAL A 26 -1.75 12.23 0.57
CA VAL A 26 -2.63 11.09 0.84
C VAL A 26 -1.83 9.79 0.83
N ALA A 27 -0.95 9.58 -0.16
CA ALA A 27 -0.08 8.40 -0.21
C ALA A 27 0.83 8.28 1.02
N GLU A 28 1.47 9.38 1.44
CA GLU A 28 2.31 9.38 2.64
C GLU A 28 1.49 9.16 3.92
N THR A 29 0.29 9.72 4.01
CA THR A 29 -0.60 9.51 5.16
C THR A 29 -1.03 8.04 5.26
N ILE A 30 -1.34 7.40 4.13
CA ILE A 30 -1.60 5.95 4.07
C ILE A 30 -0.37 5.17 4.53
N LYS A 31 0.83 5.54 4.07
CA LYS A 31 2.09 4.89 4.47
C LYS A 31 2.31 4.98 5.99
N CYS A 32 2.05 6.15 6.60
CA CYS A 32 2.12 6.33 8.06
C CYS A 32 1.09 5.46 8.79
N ALA A 33 -0.16 5.39 8.29
CA ALA A 33 -1.20 4.54 8.88
C ALA A 33 -0.82 3.05 8.83
N LEU A 34 -0.27 2.60 7.69
CA LEU A 34 0.23 1.24 7.53
C LEU A 34 1.42 0.97 8.46
N PHE A 35 2.36 1.91 8.58
CA PHE A 35 3.50 1.78 9.49
C PHE A 35 3.03 1.54 10.93
N GLN A 36 2.08 2.35 11.40
CA GLN A 36 1.49 2.18 12.74
C GLN A 36 0.82 0.81 12.88
N TRP A 37 -0.02 0.42 11.92
CA TRP A 37 -0.70 -0.89 11.95
C TRP A 37 0.31 -2.04 12.01
N VAL A 38 1.36 -2.01 11.18
CA VAL A 38 2.42 -3.03 11.17
C VAL A 38 3.11 -3.11 12.54
N TRP A 39 3.48 -1.97 13.11
CA TRP A 39 4.15 -1.91 14.42
C TRP A 39 3.28 -2.49 15.54
N GLU A 40 2.00 -2.12 15.59
CA GLU A 40 1.06 -2.58 16.60
C GLU A 40 0.78 -4.09 16.49
N ASN A 41 0.88 -4.65 15.29
CA ASN A 41 0.80 -6.09 15.01
C ASN A 41 2.12 -6.85 15.27
N LYS A 42 3.09 -6.24 15.96
CA LYS A 42 4.37 -6.88 16.35
C LYS A 42 5.24 -7.33 15.16
N LEU A 43 5.10 -6.63 14.03
CA LEU A 43 5.93 -6.79 12.85
C LEU A 43 6.88 -5.58 12.74
N ILE A 44 7.92 -5.74 11.93
CA ILE A 44 8.91 -4.69 11.69
C ILE A 44 8.55 -3.97 10.38
N PRO A 45 8.10 -2.71 10.44
CA PRO A 45 7.81 -1.92 9.24
C PRO A 45 9.10 -1.43 8.58
N VAL A 46 9.22 -1.65 7.28
CA VAL A 46 10.32 -1.14 6.45
C VAL A 46 9.72 -0.26 5.35
N PRO A 47 9.73 1.07 5.52
CA PRO A 47 9.18 1.99 4.52
C PRO A 47 10.10 2.07 3.31
N ASN A 48 9.52 2.42 2.16
CA ASN A 48 10.27 2.68 0.93
C ASN A 48 11.15 1.51 0.49
N TYR A 49 10.65 0.27 0.68
CA TYR A 49 11.42 -0.93 0.39
C TYR A 49 11.59 -1.11 -1.11
N LYS A 50 12.85 -1.20 -1.53
CA LYS A 50 13.22 -1.49 -2.92
C LYS A 50 13.88 -2.87 -2.98
N PRO A 51 13.30 -3.83 -3.72
CA PRO A 51 13.96 -5.11 -3.94
C PRO A 51 15.34 -4.92 -4.59
N PRO A 52 16.36 -5.70 -4.20
CA PRO A 52 17.68 -5.60 -4.80
C PRO A 52 17.64 -5.78 -6.33
N HIS A 53 18.51 -5.06 -7.05
CA HIS A 53 18.72 -5.20 -8.50
C HIS A 53 17.50 -4.92 -9.40
N ARG A 54 16.51 -4.19 -8.89
CA ARG A 54 15.29 -3.79 -9.62
C ARG A 54 15.30 -2.29 -9.92
N SER A 55 14.87 -1.90 -11.11
CA SER A 55 14.75 -0.49 -11.53
C SER A 55 13.39 0.11 -11.20
N GLU A 56 12.42 -0.72 -10.80
CA GLU A 56 11.06 -0.32 -10.48
C GLU A 56 10.99 0.57 -9.22
N GLU A 57 9.84 1.23 -9.07
CA GLU A 57 9.52 2.08 -7.93
C GLU A 57 9.51 1.29 -6.61
N PRO A 58 9.96 1.89 -5.50
CA PRO A 58 9.90 1.22 -4.20
C PRO A 58 8.45 0.96 -3.78
N LEU A 59 8.25 -0.11 -3.02
CA LEU A 59 6.99 -0.32 -2.31
C LEU A 59 6.84 0.75 -1.22
N ALA A 60 5.60 1.14 -0.94
CA ALA A 60 5.33 2.11 0.12
C ALA A 60 5.83 1.59 1.47
N LEU A 61 5.60 0.30 1.74
CA LEU A 61 5.98 -0.38 2.97
C LEU A 61 6.09 -1.90 2.73
N VAL A 62 7.01 -2.56 3.44
CA VAL A 62 6.92 -4.00 3.72
C VAL A 62 6.91 -4.24 5.23
N ALA A 63 6.32 -5.34 5.66
CA ALA A 63 6.30 -5.78 7.04
C ALA A 63 7.10 -7.07 7.18
N LEU A 64 8.13 -7.06 8.03
CA LEU A 64 8.93 -8.25 8.33
C LEU A 64 8.46 -8.90 9.62
N ASN A 65 8.57 -10.23 9.72
CA ASN A 65 8.52 -10.91 11.01
C ASN A 65 9.89 -10.87 11.72
N ASN A 66 9.96 -11.47 12.91
CA ASN A 66 11.20 -11.54 13.71
C ASN A 66 12.33 -12.36 13.06
N LYS A 67 12.06 -13.12 12.00
CA LYS A 67 13.05 -13.87 11.21
C LYS A 67 13.54 -13.07 10.00
N GLY A 68 13.01 -11.88 9.77
CA GLY A 68 13.32 -11.06 8.60
C GLY A 68 12.57 -11.45 7.33
N GLU A 69 11.59 -12.37 7.40
CA GLU A 69 10.75 -12.75 6.26
C GLU A 69 9.69 -11.67 6.01
N ILE A 70 9.43 -11.33 4.74
CA ILE A 70 8.37 -10.40 4.38
C ILE A 70 7.01 -11.08 4.56
N VAL A 71 6.21 -10.59 5.51
CA VAL A 71 4.83 -11.04 5.73
C VAL A 71 3.88 -10.30 4.81
N TYR A 72 4.03 -8.97 4.73
CA TYR A 72 3.17 -8.10 3.93
C TYR A 72 3.99 -7.18 3.02
N GLY A 73 3.54 -7.02 1.77
CA GLY A 73 4.01 -5.98 0.86
C GLY A 73 2.88 -5.03 0.48
N PHE A 74 3.16 -3.72 0.50
CA PHE A 74 2.17 -2.68 0.22
C PHE A 74 2.64 -1.75 -0.90
N ALA A 75 1.92 -1.76 -2.02
CA ALA A 75 1.96 -0.68 -3.00
C ALA A 75 0.83 0.31 -2.71
N VAL A 76 1.10 1.62 -2.86
CA VAL A 76 0.15 2.69 -2.61
C VAL A 76 0.26 3.71 -3.74
N ALA A 77 -0.83 3.96 -4.46
CA ALA A 77 -0.87 4.95 -5.54
C ALA A 77 -2.33 5.41 -5.78
N PRO A 78 -2.59 6.53 -6.50
CA PRO A 78 -3.96 6.96 -6.76
C PRO A 78 -4.80 5.90 -7.50
N VAL A 79 -4.17 5.17 -8.42
CA VAL A 79 -4.74 4.06 -9.22
C VAL A 79 -3.76 2.89 -9.23
N VAL A 80 -4.16 1.73 -9.74
CA VAL A 80 -3.23 0.59 -9.89
C VAL A 80 -2.20 0.93 -10.96
N THR A 81 -0.92 0.70 -10.67
CA THR A 81 0.18 0.94 -11.61
C THR A 81 0.92 -0.35 -11.94
N LEU A 82 1.37 -0.48 -13.19
CA LEU A 82 2.19 -1.62 -13.61
C LEU A 82 3.51 -1.70 -12.81
N SER A 83 4.13 -0.56 -12.50
CA SER A 83 5.36 -0.48 -11.69
C SER A 83 5.15 -1.08 -10.29
N GLY A 84 4.07 -0.70 -9.61
CA GLY A 84 3.74 -1.20 -8.29
C GLY A 84 3.44 -2.70 -8.28
N VAL A 85 2.69 -3.19 -9.28
CA VAL A 85 2.38 -4.63 -9.42
C VAL A 85 3.65 -5.44 -9.67
N LYS A 86 4.52 -4.98 -10.59
CA LYS A 86 5.81 -5.65 -10.86
C LYS A 86 6.70 -5.71 -9.62
N THR A 87 6.74 -4.64 -8.84
CA THR A 87 7.53 -4.59 -7.60
C THR A 87 6.97 -5.52 -6.53
N LEU A 88 5.64 -5.60 -6.37
CA LEU A 88 4.99 -6.57 -5.48
C LEU A 88 5.26 -8.02 -5.92
N LYS A 89 5.28 -8.29 -7.22
CA LYS A 89 5.63 -9.62 -7.75
C LYS A 89 7.08 -10.01 -7.45
N ALA A 90 7.99 -9.05 -7.49
CA ALA A 90 9.42 -9.29 -7.29
C ALA A 90 9.80 -9.67 -5.86
N ILE A 91 8.89 -9.58 -4.90
CA ILE A 91 9.12 -9.97 -3.50
C ILE A 91 8.42 -11.28 -3.14
N GLU A 92 9.08 -12.07 -2.30
CA GLU A 92 8.48 -13.21 -1.63
C GLU A 92 7.77 -12.73 -0.36
N ALA A 93 6.47 -12.55 -0.46
CA ALA A 93 5.62 -12.10 0.64
C ALA A 93 4.40 -12.99 0.79
N LYS A 94 4.02 -13.28 2.04
CA LYS A 94 2.82 -14.09 2.33
C LYS A 94 1.54 -13.44 1.83
N THR A 95 1.47 -12.11 1.85
CA THR A 95 0.31 -11.36 1.33
C THR A 95 0.74 -10.04 0.71
N LYS A 96 0.18 -9.72 -0.45
CA LYS A 96 0.51 -8.52 -1.25
C LYS A 96 -0.73 -7.65 -1.39
N TYR A 97 -0.62 -6.38 -1.04
CA TYR A 97 -1.70 -5.40 -1.12
C TYR A 97 -1.34 -4.30 -2.11
N PHE A 98 -2.29 -3.98 -3.00
CA PHE A 98 -2.26 -2.74 -3.76
C PHE A 98 -3.39 -1.84 -3.25
N ILE A 99 -3.02 -0.71 -2.68
CA ILE A 99 -3.96 0.25 -2.09
C ILE A 99 -4.11 1.43 -3.05
N THR A 100 -5.35 1.73 -3.44
CA THR A 100 -5.67 2.89 -4.29
C THR A 100 -6.57 3.89 -3.59
N PHE A 101 -6.46 5.18 -3.91
CA PHE A 101 -7.18 6.23 -3.18
C PHE A 101 -7.75 7.37 -4.05
N SER A 102 -7.70 7.25 -5.38
CA SER A 102 -8.28 8.26 -6.28
C SER A 102 -9.79 8.38 -6.11
N SER A 103 -10.30 9.62 -6.08
CA SER A 103 -11.76 9.88 -6.08
C SER A 103 -12.44 9.52 -7.41
N LEU A 104 -11.65 9.35 -8.48
CA LEU A 104 -12.15 8.98 -9.81
C LEU A 104 -12.29 7.46 -9.94
N LYS A 105 -13.38 6.92 -9.40
CA LYS A 105 -13.67 5.47 -9.39
C LYS A 105 -13.48 4.80 -10.74
N LYS A 106 -13.92 5.44 -11.82
CA LYS A 106 -13.74 4.93 -13.19
C LYS A 106 -12.27 4.63 -13.53
N LYS A 107 -11.34 5.54 -13.18
CA LYS A 107 -9.90 5.33 -13.41
C LYS A 107 -9.34 4.21 -12.55
N VAL A 108 -9.85 4.05 -11.32
CA VAL A 108 -9.46 2.94 -10.45
C VAL A 108 -9.89 1.61 -11.06
N GLU A 109 -11.15 1.48 -11.48
CA GLU A 109 -11.67 0.28 -12.12
C GLU A 109 -10.92 -0.05 -13.42
N GLU A 110 -10.73 0.95 -14.30
CA GLU A 110 -9.98 0.77 -15.53
C GLU A 110 -8.57 0.27 -15.26
N SER A 111 -7.87 0.81 -14.25
CA SER A 111 -6.49 0.41 -13.90
C SER A 111 -6.34 -1.01 -13.35
N LYS A 112 -7.44 -1.65 -12.90
CA LYS A 112 -7.39 -3.02 -12.35
C LYS A 112 -6.92 -4.07 -13.35
N PHE A 113 -6.90 -3.75 -14.64
CA PHE A 113 -6.34 -4.65 -15.66
C PHE A 113 -4.88 -5.03 -15.40
N PHE A 114 -4.13 -4.22 -14.65
CA PHE A 114 -2.76 -4.52 -14.25
C PHE A 114 -2.68 -5.52 -13.09
N LEU A 115 -3.77 -5.75 -12.35
CA LEU A 115 -3.76 -6.63 -11.18
C LEU A 115 -3.73 -8.10 -11.60
N ASP A 116 -3.02 -8.89 -10.79
CA ASP A 116 -3.06 -10.35 -10.85
C ASP A 116 -3.82 -10.91 -9.66
N ALA A 117 -4.27 -12.17 -9.77
CA ALA A 117 -5.05 -12.85 -8.73
C ALA A 117 -4.35 -12.94 -7.37
N GLU A 118 -3.02 -12.85 -7.34
CA GLU A 118 -2.21 -12.91 -6.11
C GLU A 118 -2.11 -11.58 -5.35
N VAL A 119 -2.57 -10.48 -5.95
CA VAL A 119 -2.51 -9.14 -5.35
C VAL A 119 -3.90 -8.74 -4.86
N ILE A 120 -4.02 -8.52 -3.56
CA ILE A 120 -5.25 -8.05 -2.94
C ILE A 120 -5.37 -6.55 -3.19
N HIS A 121 -6.41 -6.15 -3.93
CA HIS A 121 -6.71 -4.74 -4.15
C HIS A 121 -7.63 -4.18 -3.07
N LEU A 122 -7.24 -3.04 -2.50
CA LEU A 122 -8.03 -2.28 -1.52
C LEU A 122 -8.18 -0.85 -2.03
N HIS A 123 -9.39 -0.48 -2.45
CA HIS A 123 -9.70 0.90 -2.77
C HIS A 123 -10.21 1.65 -1.53
N ILE A 124 -9.54 2.74 -1.19
CA ILE A 124 -9.89 3.64 -0.09
C ILE A 124 -10.65 4.84 -0.66
N GLU A 125 -11.93 4.92 -0.36
CA GLU A 125 -12.71 6.13 -0.58
C GLU A 125 -12.30 7.19 0.46
N ASN A 126 -11.80 8.32 -0.02
CA ASN A 126 -11.31 9.46 0.76
C ASN A 126 -12.24 10.67 0.65
#